data_AF-A0ABD3V2Q8-F1
#
_entry.id   AF-A0ABD3V2Q8-F1
#
_cell.length_a   1.000
_cell.length_b   1.000
_cell.length_c   1.000
_cell.angle_alpha   90.00
_cell.angle_beta   90.00
_cell.angle_gamma   90.00
#
_symmetry.space_group_name_H-M   'P 1'
#
loop_
_entity.id
_entity.type
_entity.pdbx_description
1 polymer ?
#
loop_
_entity_poly.entity_id
_entity_poly.type
_entity_poly.pdbx_seq_one_letter_code
_entity_poly.pdbx_strand_id
1 'polypeptide(L)'
;MGLLLKVILPFKEIYDNRTSSEFQSLATHFSLSLTDIYKNITGFKSIEVLRFRPGSVIVDYVVNFYPTVNIETIAYEIQTKVVSSLKIVAGASVDIDYTSEVMKEKLAAVRDMDLCSLTSADLCPFGYSCKRSRWSSVLCVDRCNSTVCQNNGECYIDHHNSEVQCRCSINNGIAYSGNRCEIKAEVIPAEEKNLYLIISCSIAGGILIIAIIIECRSYAFYTIQWCPRCQ
;
A
#
# COMPACT_ATOMS: atom_id res chain seq x y z
N MET A 1 19.66 4.27 -10.77
CA MET A 1 20.65 5.30 -10.36
C MET A 1 21.48 5.73 -11.58
N GLY A 2 21.50 7.02 -11.94
CA GLY A 2 22.23 7.51 -13.11
C GLY A 2 23.67 7.97 -12.78
N LEU A 3 24.66 7.38 -13.45
CA LEU A 3 26.10 7.62 -13.26
C LEU A 3 26.76 8.09 -14.56
N LEU A 4 27.96 8.64 -14.44
CA LEU A 4 28.77 9.11 -15.56
C LEU A 4 30.12 8.40 -15.56
N LEU A 5 30.56 8.00 -16.75
CA LEU A 5 31.87 7.38 -17.00
C LEU A 5 32.55 8.12 -18.14
N LYS A 6 33.78 8.59 -17.94
CA LYS A 6 34.56 9.19 -19.03
C LYS A 6 35.62 8.21 -19.51
N VAL A 7 35.61 7.91 -20.81
CA VAL A 7 36.62 7.06 -21.43
C VAL A 7 37.47 7.84 -22.42
N ILE A 8 38.71 7.41 -22.60
CA ILE A 8 39.65 7.94 -23.58
C ILE A 8 39.36 7.27 -24.94
N LEU A 9 38.29 7.74 -25.57
CA LEU A 9 37.83 7.30 -26.89
C LEU A 9 37.39 8.55 -27.69
N PRO A 10 37.78 8.70 -28.96
CA PRO A 10 37.34 9.83 -29.78
C PRO A 10 35.83 9.78 -29.96
N PHE A 11 35.18 10.92 -29.72
CA PHE A 11 33.76 11.09 -29.95
C PHE A 11 33.46 11.19 -31.45
N LYS A 12 32.39 10.54 -31.90
CA LYS A 12 31.87 10.63 -33.26
C LYS A 12 30.44 11.19 -33.18
N GLU A 13 30.08 12.09 -34.08
CA GLU A 13 28.73 12.68 -34.13
C GLU A 13 27.63 11.63 -34.29
N ILE A 14 27.92 10.49 -34.95
CA ILE A 14 26.97 9.37 -35.07
C ILE A 14 26.53 8.79 -33.70
N TYR A 15 27.32 9.00 -32.65
CA TYR A 15 26.98 8.58 -31.28
C TYR A 15 25.88 9.43 -30.64
N ASP A 16 25.50 10.58 -31.21
CA ASP A 16 24.31 11.31 -30.75
C ASP A 16 23.02 10.65 -31.26
N ASN A 17 23.10 9.82 -32.30
CA ASN A 17 21.95 9.12 -32.84
C ASN A 17 21.79 7.72 -32.21
N ARG A 18 20.83 7.59 -31.28
CA ARG A 18 20.53 6.33 -30.58
C ARG A 18 20.04 5.19 -31.47
N THR A 19 19.52 5.50 -32.66
CA THR A 19 19.04 4.46 -33.60
C THR A 19 20.12 3.99 -34.57
N SER A 20 21.32 4.61 -34.53
CA SER A 20 22.43 4.18 -35.37
C SER A 20 23.01 2.85 -34.91
N SER A 21 23.51 2.06 -35.86
CA SER A 21 24.19 0.79 -35.58
C SER A 21 25.43 0.99 -34.71
N GLU A 22 26.16 2.08 -34.92
CA GLU A 22 27.40 2.43 -34.24
C GLU A 22 27.13 2.78 -32.77
N PHE A 23 26.06 3.56 -32.51
CA PHE A 23 25.62 3.82 -31.15
C PHE A 23 25.23 2.52 -30.46
N GLN A 24 24.37 1.70 -31.08
CA GLN A 24 23.84 0.49 -30.45
C GLN A 24 24.94 -0.53 -30.16
N SER A 25 25.88 -0.71 -31.09
CA SER A 25 27.04 -1.57 -30.90
C SER A 25 27.90 -1.08 -29.74
N LEU A 26 28.25 0.22 -29.73
CA LEU A 26 29.07 0.80 -28.68
C LEU A 26 28.37 0.73 -27.31
N ALA A 27 27.09 1.10 -27.24
CA ALA A 27 26.26 0.99 -26.04
C ALA A 27 26.19 -0.46 -25.53
N THR A 28 26.09 -1.44 -26.42
CA THR A 28 26.10 -2.87 -26.06
C THR A 28 27.45 -3.27 -25.46
N HIS A 29 28.57 -2.88 -26.07
CA HIS A 29 29.91 -3.16 -25.54
C HIS A 29 30.14 -2.52 -24.16
N PHE A 30 29.70 -1.27 -23.96
CA PHE A 30 29.73 -0.62 -22.66
C PHE A 30 28.85 -1.32 -21.65
N SER A 31 27.61 -1.63 -22.02
CA SER A 31 26.66 -2.31 -21.14
C SER A 31 27.19 -3.65 -20.66
N LEU A 32 27.75 -4.47 -21.55
CA LEU A 32 28.34 -5.77 -21.19
C LEU A 32 29.55 -5.60 -20.27
N SER A 33 30.48 -4.70 -20.62
CA SER A 33 31.70 -4.45 -19.82
C SER A 33 31.36 -3.95 -18.42
N LEU A 34 30.41 -3.01 -18.33
CA LEU A 34 29.95 -2.49 -17.04
C LEU A 34 29.15 -3.56 -16.28
N THR A 35 28.34 -4.38 -16.95
CA THR A 35 27.61 -5.47 -16.29
C THR A 35 28.58 -6.44 -15.61
N ASP A 36 29.70 -6.76 -16.26
CA ASP A 36 30.74 -7.60 -15.67
C ASP A 36 31.41 -6.99 -14.42
N ILE A 37 31.47 -5.67 -14.34
CA ILE A 37 31.99 -4.95 -13.17
C ILE A 37 30.94 -4.90 -12.04
N TYR A 38 29.67 -4.67 -12.39
CA TYR A 38 28.59 -4.46 -11.42
C TYR A 38 27.92 -5.76 -10.94
N LYS A 39 28.11 -6.90 -11.61
CA LYS A 39 27.45 -8.17 -11.25
C LYS A 39 27.70 -8.65 -9.81
N ASN A 40 28.78 -8.19 -9.19
CA ASN A 40 29.13 -8.52 -7.81
C ASN A 40 28.63 -7.49 -6.78
N ILE A 41 27.83 -6.50 -7.21
CA ILE A 41 27.18 -5.52 -6.33
C ILE A 41 25.84 -6.07 -5.87
N THR A 42 25.54 -5.90 -4.59
CA THR A 42 24.34 -6.44 -3.97
C THR A 42 23.08 -5.88 -4.63
N GLY A 43 22.22 -6.79 -5.09
CA GLY A 43 20.95 -6.50 -5.76
C GLY A 43 21.06 -5.70 -7.06
N PHE A 44 22.19 -5.81 -7.76
CA PHE A 44 22.30 -5.39 -9.16
C PHE A 44 21.25 -6.08 -10.05
N LYS A 45 20.62 -5.31 -10.95
CA LYS A 45 19.60 -5.80 -11.89
C LYS A 45 20.05 -5.65 -13.34
N SER A 46 20.40 -4.45 -13.77
CA SER A 46 20.81 -4.17 -15.15
C SER A 46 21.54 -2.84 -15.30
N ILE A 47 22.18 -2.66 -16.46
CA ILE A 47 22.77 -1.40 -16.90
C ILE A 47 22.10 -0.97 -18.19
N GLU A 48 21.87 0.34 -18.32
CA GLU A 48 21.37 0.96 -19.54
C GLU A 48 22.22 2.17 -19.89
N VAL A 49 22.77 2.19 -21.11
CA VAL A 49 23.46 3.37 -21.64
C VAL A 49 22.43 4.34 -22.22
N LEU A 50 22.36 5.55 -21.67
CA LEU A 50 21.41 6.57 -22.09
C LEU A 50 21.90 7.31 -23.33
N ARG A 51 23.15 7.78 -23.30
CA ARG A 51 23.77 8.60 -24.35
C ARG A 51 25.27 8.69 -24.19
N PHE A 52 25.93 9.16 -25.25
CA PHE A 52 27.32 9.59 -25.23
C PHE A 52 27.38 11.12 -25.34
N ARG A 53 28.38 11.76 -24.71
CA ARG A 53 28.61 13.20 -24.82
C ARG A 53 30.04 13.49 -25.31
N PRO A 54 30.27 14.62 -25.99
CA PRO A 54 31.60 15.05 -26.42
C PRO A 54 32.50 15.44 -25.24
N GLY A 55 33.82 15.33 -25.43
CA GLY A 55 34.84 15.58 -24.39
C GLY A 55 35.73 14.36 -24.07
N SER A 56 36.12 13.62 -25.12
CA SER A 56 36.24 12.15 -25.08
C SER A 56 34.89 11.51 -24.77
N VAL A 57 34.64 10.25 -25.15
CA VAL A 57 33.29 9.68 -24.97
C VAL A 57 32.93 9.64 -23.47
N ILE A 58 32.02 10.53 -23.06
CA ILE A 58 31.42 10.52 -21.73
C ILE A 58 30.11 9.73 -21.83
N VAL A 59 30.07 8.59 -21.18
CA VAL A 59 28.94 7.67 -21.14
C VAL A 59 28.01 8.08 -19.99
N ASP A 60 26.77 8.42 -20.32
CA ASP A 60 25.68 8.58 -19.36
C ASP A 60 24.91 7.27 -19.28
N TYR A 61 24.87 6.65 -18.11
CA TYR A 61 24.27 5.33 -17.94
C TYR A 61 23.53 5.19 -16.62
N VAL A 62 22.53 4.32 -16.61
CA VAL A 62 21.74 4.01 -15.43
C VAL A 62 22.05 2.60 -14.96
N VAL A 63 22.23 2.45 -13.66
CA VAL A 63 22.31 1.15 -12.98
C VAL A 63 21.01 0.93 -12.22
N ASN A 64 20.36 -0.19 -12.51
CA ASN A 64 19.13 -0.61 -11.86
C ASN A 64 19.44 -1.61 -10.76
N PHE A 65 18.78 -1.45 -9.61
CA PHE A 65 18.90 -2.34 -8.46
C PHE A 65 17.52 -2.85 -8.06
N TYR A 66 17.48 -3.98 -7.35
CA TYR A 66 16.27 -4.47 -6.71
C TYR A 66 15.86 -3.54 -5.55
N PRO A 67 14.55 -3.36 -5.30
CA PRO A 67 14.03 -2.41 -4.32
C PRO A 67 14.35 -2.77 -2.86
N THR A 68 14.82 -4.00 -2.61
CA THR A 68 15.11 -4.52 -1.26
C THR A 68 16.46 -4.11 -0.70
N VAL A 69 17.28 -3.36 -1.45
CA VAL A 69 18.67 -3.07 -1.07
C VAL A 69 18.81 -1.70 -0.43
N ASN A 70 19.67 -1.63 0.59
CA ASN A 70 20.05 -0.38 1.23
C ASN A 70 20.95 0.47 0.30
N ILE A 71 20.54 1.70 0.04
CA ILE A 71 21.27 2.67 -0.79
C ILE A 71 22.66 2.99 -0.25
N GLU A 72 22.82 3.14 1.07
CA GLU A 72 24.12 3.45 1.67
C GLU A 72 25.11 2.30 1.43
N THR A 73 24.63 1.06 1.51
CA THR A 73 25.42 -0.13 1.19
C THR A 73 25.81 -0.14 -0.29
N ILE A 74 24.86 0.09 -1.20
CA ILE A 74 25.15 0.18 -2.65
C ILE A 74 26.18 1.27 -2.92
N ALA A 75 26.03 2.45 -2.33
CA ALA A 75 26.91 3.58 -2.56
C ALA A 75 28.35 3.28 -2.11
N TYR A 76 28.50 2.63 -0.95
CA TYR A 76 29.80 2.16 -0.46
C TYR A 76 30.41 1.09 -1.37
N GLU A 77 29.63 0.09 -1.78
CA GLU A 77 30.13 -0.97 -2.67
C GLU A 77 30.56 -0.43 -4.03
N ILE A 78 29.85 0.55 -4.58
CA ILE A 78 30.23 1.18 -5.85
C ILE A 78 31.56 1.94 -5.70
N GLN A 79 31.72 2.75 -4.65
CA GLN A 79 32.95 3.50 -4.45
C GLN A 79 34.17 2.60 -4.25
N THR A 80 34.00 1.44 -3.62
CA THR A 80 35.12 0.55 -3.26
C THR A 80 35.41 -0.53 -4.31
N LYS A 81 34.37 -1.18 -4.86
CA LYS A 81 34.51 -2.32 -5.78
C LYS A 81 34.47 -1.91 -7.25
N VAL A 82 33.61 -0.95 -7.62
CA VAL A 82 33.45 -0.55 -9.03
C VAL A 82 34.59 0.35 -9.46
N VAL A 83 34.86 1.43 -8.71
CA VAL A 83 35.91 2.41 -9.06
C VAL A 83 37.28 1.73 -9.23
N SER A 84 37.61 0.74 -8.39
CA SER A 84 38.85 -0.03 -8.47
C SER A 84 38.93 -0.95 -9.70
N SER A 85 37.79 -1.35 -10.26
CA SER A 85 37.68 -2.27 -11.40
C SER A 85 37.53 -1.55 -12.76
N LEU A 86 37.27 -0.24 -12.76
CA LEU A 86 36.98 0.57 -13.96
C LEU A 86 38.22 0.89 -14.83
N LYS A 87 39.27 0.07 -14.89
CA LYS A 87 40.50 0.44 -15.62
C LYS A 87 40.31 0.53 -17.14
N ILE A 88 39.64 -0.48 -17.71
CA ILE A 88 39.35 -0.59 -19.14
C ILE A 88 37.89 -1.01 -19.28
N VAL A 89 37.12 -0.29 -20.08
CA VAL A 89 35.71 -0.57 -20.33
C VAL A 89 35.45 -0.44 -21.82
N ALA A 90 34.82 -1.45 -22.43
CA ALA A 90 34.58 -1.50 -23.88
C ALA A 90 35.86 -1.30 -24.72
N GLY A 91 37.00 -1.79 -24.23
CA GLY A 91 38.31 -1.64 -24.90
C GLY A 91 38.92 -0.24 -24.82
N ALA A 92 38.31 0.70 -24.10
CA ALA A 92 38.83 2.05 -23.89
C ALA A 92 39.33 2.24 -22.44
N SER A 93 40.45 2.94 -22.29
CA SER A 93 40.95 3.37 -20.97
C SER A 93 39.98 4.36 -20.34
N VAL A 94 39.75 4.23 -19.04
CA VAL A 94 38.88 5.14 -18.29
C VAL A 94 39.68 6.27 -17.66
N ASP A 95 39.13 7.48 -17.68
CA ASP A 95 39.59 8.60 -16.87
C ASP A 95 39.06 8.40 -15.45
N ILE A 96 39.84 7.67 -14.63
CA ILE A 96 39.43 7.22 -13.28
C ILE A 96 39.24 8.41 -12.34
N ASP A 97 40.10 9.43 -12.42
CA ASP A 97 40.04 10.59 -11.53
C ASP A 97 38.72 11.33 -11.75
N TYR A 98 38.42 11.72 -13.00
CA TYR A 98 37.15 12.36 -13.36
C TYR A 98 35.95 11.49 -12.97
N THR A 99 36.00 10.20 -13.32
CA THR A 99 34.88 9.28 -13.09
C THR A 99 34.61 9.12 -11.58
N SER A 100 35.66 8.98 -10.77
CA SER A 100 35.53 8.79 -9.33
C SER A 100 34.95 10.01 -8.62
N GLU A 101 35.33 11.22 -9.02
CA GLU A 101 34.83 12.47 -8.45
C GLU A 101 33.34 12.65 -8.77
N VAL A 102 32.97 12.50 -10.04
CA VAL A 102 31.58 12.66 -10.49
C VAL A 102 30.66 11.57 -9.92
N MET A 103 31.17 10.34 -9.78
CA MET A 103 30.41 9.27 -9.09
C MET A 103 30.19 9.59 -7.61
N LYS A 104 31.20 10.09 -6.88
CA LYS A 104 31.05 10.47 -5.47
C LYS A 104 29.98 11.55 -5.29
N GLU A 105 29.99 12.58 -6.14
CA GLU A 105 29.00 13.65 -6.13
C GLU A 105 27.57 13.09 -6.37
N LYS A 106 27.39 12.29 -7.43
CA LYS A 106 26.09 11.68 -7.74
C LYS A 106 25.61 10.72 -6.66
N LEU A 107 26.52 9.96 -6.05
CA LEU A 107 26.21 9.05 -4.95
C LEU A 107 25.82 9.80 -3.67
N ALA A 108 26.46 10.94 -3.39
CA ALA A 108 26.08 11.81 -2.27
C ALA A 108 24.66 12.36 -2.47
N ALA A 109 24.33 12.83 -3.67
CA ALA A 109 23.00 13.34 -3.99
C ALA A 109 21.88 12.29 -3.90
N VAL A 110 22.20 10.99 -4.09
CA VAL A 110 21.22 9.90 -3.92
C VAL A 110 20.83 9.71 -2.45
N ARG A 111 21.71 10.03 -1.49
CA ARG A 111 21.40 9.90 -0.04
C ARG A 111 20.26 10.84 0.39
N ASP A 112 20.13 11.98 -0.28
CA ASP A 112 19.11 13.00 0.02
C ASP A 112 17.79 12.77 -0.72
N MET A 113 17.73 11.79 -1.64
CA MET A 113 16.54 11.51 -2.42
C MET A 113 15.54 10.64 -1.61
N ASP A 114 14.26 10.99 -1.63
CA ASP A 114 13.22 10.24 -0.93
C ASP A 114 12.62 9.17 -1.84
N LEU A 115 12.99 7.91 -1.59
CA LEU A 115 12.63 6.78 -2.47
C LEU A 115 11.12 6.57 -2.56
N CYS A 116 10.38 6.93 -1.53
CA CYS A 116 8.92 6.88 -1.51
C CYS A 116 8.27 7.96 -2.39
N SER A 117 9.01 8.96 -2.86
CA SER A 117 8.51 10.03 -3.74
C SER A 117 8.69 9.72 -5.24
N LEU A 118 9.40 8.65 -5.58
CA LEU A 118 9.52 8.16 -6.96
C LEU A 118 8.29 7.30 -7.29
N THR A 119 7.29 7.89 -7.98
CA THR A 119 6.14 7.25 -8.66
C THR A 119 5.82 5.79 -8.28
N SER A 120 5.48 5.57 -7.02
CA SER A 120 4.25 4.96 -6.45
C SER A 120 3.53 3.75 -7.09
N ALA A 121 4.14 2.83 -7.83
CA ALA A 121 3.46 1.56 -8.18
C ALA A 121 4.07 0.27 -7.61
N ASP A 122 5.40 0.15 -7.48
CA ASP A 122 6.02 -1.18 -7.35
C ASP A 122 6.99 -1.37 -6.17
N LEU A 123 7.12 -0.39 -5.26
CA LEU A 123 8.07 -0.52 -4.14
C LEU A 123 7.53 -1.42 -3.02
N CYS A 124 6.23 -1.34 -2.75
CA CYS A 124 5.57 -2.12 -1.71
C CYS A 124 4.35 -2.85 -2.30
N PRO A 125 4.07 -4.09 -1.86
CA PRO A 125 2.91 -4.82 -2.29
C PRO A 125 1.61 -4.11 -1.88
N PHE A 126 0.51 -4.44 -2.58
CA PHE A 126 -0.81 -3.95 -2.20
C PHE A 126 -1.08 -4.25 -0.73
N GLY A 127 -1.48 -3.22 0.02
CA GLY A 127 -1.69 -3.33 1.45
C GLY A 127 -0.71 -2.55 2.31
N TYR A 128 0.44 -2.18 1.75
CA TYR A 128 1.54 -1.60 2.49
C TYR A 128 1.81 -0.14 2.08
N SER A 129 2.23 0.67 3.04
CA SER A 129 2.70 2.04 2.85
C SER A 129 4.22 2.10 2.85
N CYS A 130 4.77 2.89 1.94
CA CYS A 130 6.21 3.18 1.91
C CYS A 130 6.54 4.19 3.02
N LYS A 131 7.47 3.82 3.90
CA LYS A 131 8.08 4.71 4.88
C LYS A 131 9.59 4.75 4.68
N ARG A 132 10.18 5.94 4.85
CA ARG A 132 11.63 6.13 4.81
C ARG A 132 12.25 5.46 6.05
N SER A 133 13.16 4.52 5.84
CA SER A 133 14.02 4.02 6.92
C SER A 133 15.20 4.95 7.17
N ARG A 134 15.79 4.87 8.37
CA ARG A 134 16.94 5.69 8.79
C ARG A 134 18.17 5.52 7.89
N TRP A 135 18.25 4.45 7.12
CA TRP A 135 19.38 4.12 6.23
C TRP A 135 19.05 4.26 4.74
N SER A 136 18.07 5.08 4.37
CA SER A 136 17.66 5.22 2.96
C SER A 136 17.19 3.91 2.30
N SER A 137 16.81 2.92 3.11
CA SER A 137 16.08 1.73 2.67
C SER A 137 14.57 1.98 2.73
N VAL A 138 13.82 1.31 1.86
CA VAL A 138 12.36 1.37 1.85
C VAL A 138 11.82 0.43 2.92
N LEU A 139 11.00 0.95 3.83
CA LEU A 139 10.26 0.15 4.81
C LEU A 139 8.80 0.08 4.38
N CYS A 140 8.32 -1.12 4.04
CA CYS A 140 6.91 -1.36 3.76
C CYS A 140 6.19 -1.68 5.07
N VAL A 141 5.34 -0.76 5.52
CA VAL A 141 4.55 -0.91 6.75
C VAL A 141 3.10 -1.18 6.37
N ASP A 142 2.50 -2.21 6.95
CA ASP A 142 1.09 -2.53 6.76
C ASP A 142 0.23 -1.28 7.03
N ARG A 143 -0.64 -0.91 6.09
CA ARG A 143 -1.51 0.27 6.22
C ARG A 143 -2.54 0.10 7.35
N CYS A 144 -2.90 -1.14 7.69
CA CYS A 144 -3.75 -1.44 8.84
C CYS A 144 -3.05 -1.19 10.19
N ASN A 145 -1.72 -1.17 10.24
CA ASN A 145 -1.01 -0.86 11.49
C ASN A 145 -1.16 0.62 11.91
N SER A 146 -1.38 1.53 10.94
CA SER A 146 -1.64 2.94 11.25
C SER A 146 -3.10 3.22 11.64
N THR A 147 -4.02 2.31 11.30
CA THR A 147 -5.47 2.50 11.46
C THR A 147 -6.02 1.39 12.36
N VAL A 148 -6.01 1.62 13.67
CA VAL A 148 -6.48 0.63 14.64
C VAL A 148 -8.01 0.63 14.67
N CYS A 149 -8.63 -0.46 14.23
CA CYS A 149 -10.07 -0.71 14.39
C CYS A 149 -10.36 -1.08 15.85
N GLN A 150 -11.36 -0.44 16.45
CA GLN A 150 -11.79 -0.69 17.83
C GLN A 150 -12.78 -1.85 17.90
N ASN A 151 -13.07 -2.32 19.12
CA ASN A 151 -14.15 -3.29 19.39
C ASN A 151 -14.10 -4.56 18.51
N ASN A 152 -12.89 -5.08 18.28
CA ASN A 152 -12.62 -6.24 17.42
C ASN A 152 -13.09 -6.05 15.96
N GLY A 153 -13.10 -4.81 15.46
CA GLY A 153 -13.30 -4.54 14.04
C GLY A 153 -12.16 -5.10 13.19
N GLU A 154 -12.51 -5.61 12.01
CA GLU A 154 -11.55 -6.15 11.05
C GLU A 154 -11.07 -5.04 10.12
N CYS A 155 -9.75 -4.81 10.06
CA CYS A 155 -9.17 -3.84 9.14
C CYS A 155 -9.01 -4.45 7.75
N TYR A 156 -9.44 -3.74 6.71
CA TYR A 156 -9.26 -4.12 5.32
C TYR A 156 -8.99 -2.89 4.44
N ILE A 157 -8.58 -3.13 3.20
CA ILE A 157 -8.27 -2.06 2.25
C ILE A 157 -9.19 -2.21 1.06
N ASP A 158 -9.93 -1.15 0.75
CA ASP A 158 -10.88 -1.14 -0.35
C ASP A 158 -10.13 -1.07 -1.69
N HIS A 159 -10.49 -1.96 -2.62
CA HIS A 159 -9.82 -2.12 -3.91
C HIS A 159 -10.07 -0.97 -4.89
N HIS A 160 -11.12 -0.17 -4.69
CA HIS A 160 -11.51 0.90 -5.62
C HIS A 160 -10.82 2.22 -5.30
N ASN A 161 -10.76 2.61 -4.03
CA ASN A 161 -10.15 3.86 -3.58
C ASN A 161 -8.78 3.67 -2.93
N SER A 162 -8.34 2.42 -2.70
CA SER A 162 -7.09 2.09 -2.00
C SER A 162 -7.01 2.68 -0.59
N GLU A 163 -8.15 2.93 0.06
CA GLU A 163 -8.24 3.45 1.42
C GLU A 163 -8.42 2.33 2.45
N VAL A 164 -7.93 2.57 3.67
CA VAL A 164 -8.10 1.64 4.79
C VAL A 164 -9.48 1.83 5.40
N GLN A 165 -10.22 0.75 5.59
CA GLN A 165 -11.53 0.75 6.24
C GLN A 165 -11.63 -0.33 7.32
N CYS A 166 -12.50 -0.08 8.30
CA CYS A 166 -12.83 -1.03 9.35
C CYS A 166 -14.19 -1.67 9.06
N ARG A 167 -14.23 -3.00 9.10
CA ARG A 167 -15.47 -3.78 9.09
C ARG A 167 -15.87 -4.05 10.54
N CYS A 168 -17.02 -3.52 10.93
CA CYS A 168 -17.53 -3.62 12.29
C CYS A 168 -18.41 -4.85 12.47
N SER A 169 -18.18 -5.58 13.56
CA SER A 169 -18.91 -6.80 13.91
C SER A 169 -20.09 -6.51 14.84
N ILE A 170 -21.03 -7.46 14.93
CA ILE A 170 -22.10 -7.46 15.92
C ILE A 170 -21.80 -8.56 16.92
N ASN A 171 -21.59 -8.19 18.18
CA ASN A 171 -21.22 -9.13 19.24
C ASN A 171 -22.21 -9.00 20.41
N ASN A 172 -22.80 -10.12 20.85
CA ASN A 172 -23.70 -10.19 22.00
C ASN A 172 -24.82 -9.13 21.98
N GLY A 173 -25.45 -8.92 20.82
CA GLY A 173 -26.52 -7.92 20.69
C GLY A 173 -26.03 -6.47 20.68
N ILE A 174 -24.73 -6.21 20.57
CA ILE A 174 -24.17 -4.87 20.38
C ILE A 174 -23.64 -4.75 18.97
N ALA A 175 -24.18 -3.81 18.20
CA ALA A 175 -23.63 -3.41 16.91
C ALA A 175 -22.65 -2.26 17.09
N TYR A 176 -21.49 -2.39 16.44
CA TYR A 176 -20.51 -1.32 16.36
C TYR A 176 -20.58 -0.64 14.99
N SER A 177 -20.37 0.67 14.95
CA SER A 177 -20.38 1.48 13.72
C SER A 177 -19.38 2.65 13.82
N GLY A 178 -19.24 3.42 12.74
CA GLY A 178 -18.21 4.47 12.61
C GLY A 178 -16.98 3.98 11.85
N ASN A 179 -16.09 4.91 11.52
CA ASN A 179 -14.92 4.64 10.67
C ASN A 179 -13.90 3.69 11.34
N ARG A 180 -13.91 3.61 12.67
CA ARG A 180 -13.05 2.72 13.47
C ARG A 180 -13.86 1.82 14.40
N CYS A 181 -15.16 1.65 14.16
CA CYS A 181 -16.05 0.87 15.01
C CYS A 181 -16.17 1.40 16.46
N GLU A 182 -16.04 2.71 16.65
CA GLU A 182 -16.07 3.37 17.96
C GLU A 182 -17.49 3.60 18.51
N ILE A 183 -18.50 3.61 17.65
CA ILE A 183 -19.89 3.88 18.02
C ILE A 183 -20.55 2.56 18.39
N LYS A 184 -21.15 2.47 19.58
CA LYS A 184 -21.89 1.30 20.06
C LYS A 184 -23.40 1.54 20.00
N ALA A 185 -24.15 0.52 19.60
CA ALA A 185 -25.61 0.50 19.63
C ALA A 185 -26.11 -0.86 20.09
N GLU A 186 -27.06 -0.88 21.02
CA GLU A 186 -27.74 -2.12 21.42
C GLU A 186 -28.76 -2.51 20.34
N VAL A 187 -28.56 -3.69 19.76
CA VAL A 187 -29.47 -4.32 18.82
C VAL A 187 -30.29 -5.34 19.57
N ILE A 188 -31.59 -5.07 19.68
CA ILE A 188 -32.54 -6.03 20.22
C ILE A 188 -32.58 -7.23 19.25
N PRO A 189 -32.16 -8.43 19.69
CA PRO A 189 -32.20 -9.62 18.84
C PRO A 189 -33.63 -9.88 18.38
N ALA A 190 -33.78 -10.31 17.12
CA ALA A 190 -35.09 -10.47 16.48
C ALA A 190 -36.04 -11.42 17.25
N GLU A 191 -35.50 -12.32 18.07
CA GLU A 191 -36.25 -13.30 18.85
C GLU A 191 -37.05 -12.67 20.01
N GLU A 192 -36.57 -11.59 20.63
CA GLU A 192 -37.30 -10.92 21.73
C GLU A 192 -38.46 -10.03 21.25
N LYS A 193 -38.43 -9.58 19.98
CA LYS A 193 -39.54 -8.80 19.41
C LYS A 193 -40.87 -9.58 19.39
N ASN A 194 -40.81 -10.89 19.18
CA ASN A 194 -42.00 -11.73 19.12
C ASN A 194 -42.65 -11.91 20.50
N LEU A 195 -41.84 -12.09 21.56
CA LEU A 195 -42.34 -12.26 22.91
C LEU A 195 -43.07 -11.00 23.42
N TYR A 196 -42.51 -9.81 23.15
CA TYR A 196 -43.15 -8.55 23.53
C TYR A 196 -44.51 -8.34 22.84
N LEU A 197 -44.60 -8.65 21.53
CA LEU A 197 -45.85 -8.56 20.78
C LEU A 197 -46.91 -9.54 21.33
N ILE A 198 -46.53 -10.79 21.65
CA ILE A 198 -47.44 -11.81 22.20
C ILE A 198 -48.01 -11.38 23.56
N ILE A 199 -47.17 -10.85 24.45
CA ILE A 199 -47.60 -10.41 25.79
C ILE A 199 -48.60 -9.25 25.67
N SER A 200 -48.36 -8.29 24.76
CA SER A 200 -49.23 -7.13 24.58
C SER A 200 -50.66 -7.50 24.11
N CYS A 201 -50.78 -8.44 23.17
CA CYS A 201 -52.07 -8.92 22.67
C CYS A 201 -52.85 -9.72 23.71
N SER A 202 -52.15 -10.49 24.55
CA SER A 202 -52.78 -11.36 25.56
C SER A 202 -53.46 -10.55 26.67
N ILE A 203 -52.82 -9.46 27.13
CA ILE A 203 -53.36 -8.59 28.17
C ILE A 203 -54.59 -7.83 27.65
N ALA A 204 -54.51 -7.25 26.44
CA ALA A 204 -55.62 -6.54 25.84
C ALA A 204 -56.85 -7.45 25.62
N GLY A 205 -56.63 -8.67 25.10
CA GLY A 205 -57.70 -9.65 24.90
C GLY A 205 -58.34 -10.11 26.21
N GLY A 206 -57.53 -10.39 27.24
CA GLY A 206 -58.03 -10.80 28.56
C GLY A 206 -58.91 -9.73 29.21
N ILE A 207 -58.49 -8.45 29.15
CA ILE A 207 -59.27 -7.32 29.68
C ILE A 207 -60.62 -7.20 28.94
N LEU A 208 -60.61 -7.35 27.61
CA LEU A 208 -61.82 -7.26 26.79
C LEU A 208 -62.83 -8.37 27.13
N ILE A 209 -62.35 -9.60 27.33
CA ILE A 209 -63.20 -10.74 27.75
C ILE A 209 -63.80 -10.50 29.14
N ILE A 210 -63.00 -10.01 30.09
CA ILE A 210 -63.49 -9.69 31.45
C ILE A 210 -64.57 -8.60 31.39
N ALA A 211 -64.37 -7.55 30.59
CA ALA A 211 -65.36 -6.50 30.39
C ALA A 211 -66.68 -7.06 29.83
N ILE A 212 -66.61 -7.94 28.82
CA ILE A 212 -67.79 -8.61 28.25
C ILE A 212 -68.50 -9.47 29.31
N ILE A 213 -67.76 -10.21 30.14
CA ILE A 213 -68.37 -11.03 31.21
C ILE A 213 -69.08 -10.16 32.24
N ILE A 214 -68.51 -9.01 32.62
CA ILE A 214 -69.11 -8.06 33.55
C ILE A 214 -70.40 -7.47 32.97
N GLU A 215 -70.38 -7.05 31.70
CA GLU A 215 -71.57 -6.56 31.00
C GLU A 215 -72.65 -7.64 30.87
N CYS A 216 -72.28 -8.86 30.46
CA CYS A 216 -73.22 -9.99 30.38
C CYS A 216 -73.85 -10.34 31.73
N ARG A 217 -73.08 -10.30 32.83
CA ARG A 217 -73.64 -10.50 34.18
C ARG A 217 -74.62 -9.39 34.56
N SER A 218 -74.29 -8.14 34.24
CA SER A 218 -75.19 -7.01 34.47
C SER A 218 -76.49 -7.16 33.67
N TYR A 219 -76.42 -7.47 32.38
CA TYR A 219 -77.59 -7.72 31.54
C TYR A 219 -78.44 -8.89 32.05
N ALA A 220 -77.82 -10.01 32.42
CA ALA A 220 -78.54 -11.17 32.97
C ALA A 220 -79.28 -10.82 34.27
N PHE A 221 -78.65 -10.05 35.16
CA PHE A 221 -79.26 -9.60 36.41
C PHE A 221 -80.45 -8.66 36.16
N TYR A 222 -80.34 -7.73 35.19
CA TYR A 222 -81.45 -6.86 34.79
C TYR A 222 -82.63 -7.63 34.18
N THR A 223 -82.37 -8.67 33.38
CA THR A 223 -83.46 -9.48 32.77
C THR A 223 -84.22 -10.34 33.78
N ILE A 224 -83.55 -10.82 34.84
CA ILE A 224 -84.22 -11.63 35.89
C ILE A 224 -85.18 -10.76 36.73
N GLN A 225 -84.87 -9.47 36.90
CA GLN A 225 -85.70 -8.55 37.69
C GLN A 225 -86.98 -8.09 36.97
N TRP A 226 -87.09 -8.30 35.65
CA TRP A 226 -88.24 -7.92 34.82
C TRP A 226 -89.12 -9.10 34.38
N CYS A 227 -89.02 -10.27 35.02
CA CYS A 227 -89.94 -11.37 34.76
C CYS A 227 -91.26 -11.14 35.55
N PRO A 228 -92.37 -10.68 34.93
CA PRO A 228 -93.62 -10.49 35.64
C PRO A 228 -94.22 -11.87 35.87
N ARG A 229 -94.52 -12.21 37.14
CA ARG A 229 -95.31 -13.40 37.50
C ARG A 229 -96.54 -13.51 36.58
N CYS A 230 -96.56 -14.53 35.73
CA CYS A 230 -97.78 -15.00 35.07
C CYS A 230 -98.24 -16.27 35.76
N GLN A 231 -99.45 -16.17 36.34
CA GLN A 231 -100.31 -17.19 36.96
C GLN A 231 -99.83 -17.82 38.27
#